data_AF-A0A923EXN1-F1
#
_entry.id   AF-A0A923EXN1-F1
#
_cell.length_a   1.000
_cell.length_b   1.000
_cell.length_c   1.000
_cell.angle_alpha   90.00
_cell.angle_beta   90.00
_cell.angle_gamma   90.00
#
_symmetry.space_group_name_H-M   'P 1'
#
loop_
_entity.id
_entity.type
_entity.pdbx_description
1 polymer ?
#
loop_
_entity_poly.entity_id
_entity_poly.type
_entity_poly.pdbx_seq_one_letter_code
_entity_poly.pdbx_strand_id
1 'polypeptide(L)'
;MTIKLFPSPPPIQGNATAMPMHERTGVRAAAAHARRIYPGPLGELVFRELRAYADFGYRIADDGLIPRLTTAVLATRSDRPAEPGR
;
A
#
# COMPACT_ATOMS: atom_id res chain seq x y z
N MET A 1 -6.48 26.94 38.84
CA MET A 1 -7.23 26.81 37.57
C MET A 1 -6.34 26.07 36.58
N THR A 2 -6.73 24.88 36.11
CA THR A 2 -5.95 24.11 35.13
C THR A 2 -6.62 24.25 33.76
N ILE A 3 -5.94 24.94 32.85
CA ILE A 3 -6.37 25.09 31.45
C ILE A 3 -6.08 23.76 30.76
N LYS A 4 -7.14 23.00 30.40
CA LYS A 4 -6.99 21.82 29.54
C LYS A 4 -6.72 22.29 28.11
N LEU A 5 -5.46 22.24 27.71
CA LEU A 5 -4.98 22.80 26.44
C LEU A 5 -5.42 21.99 25.20
N PHE A 6 -5.88 20.74 25.37
CA PHE A 6 -6.33 19.89 24.26
C PHE A 6 -7.49 18.94 24.66
N PRO A 7 -8.43 18.66 23.75
CA PRO A 7 -9.43 17.62 23.95
C PRO A 7 -8.75 16.26 24.10
N SER A 8 -9.30 15.39 24.95
CA SER A 8 -8.83 14.00 25.06
C SER A 8 -9.05 13.31 23.71
N PRO A 9 -8.04 12.60 23.15
CA PRO A 9 -8.22 11.91 21.89
C PRO A 9 -9.36 10.90 22.02
N PRO A 10 -10.19 10.73 20.96
CA PRO A 10 -11.24 9.73 20.98
C PRO A 10 -10.63 8.35 21.24
N PRO A 11 -11.34 7.47 21.98
CA PRO A 11 -10.88 6.11 22.19
C PRO A 11 -10.72 5.41 20.84
N ILE A 12 -9.54 4.83 20.59
CA ILE A 12 -9.29 4.05 19.37
C ILE A 12 -10.16 2.79 19.43
N GLN A 13 -11.21 2.75 18.61
CA GLN A 13 -12.03 1.56 18.45
C GLN A 13 -11.36 0.62 17.42
N GLY A 14 -11.09 -0.62 17.82
CA GLY A 14 -10.53 -1.66 16.95
C GLY A 14 -11.55 -2.26 15.97
N ASN A 15 -12.59 -1.52 15.58
CA ASN A 15 -13.71 -1.98 14.76
C ASN A 15 -13.61 -1.54 13.29
N ALA A 16 -12.44 -1.08 12.84
CA ALA A 16 -12.21 -0.76 11.44
C ALA A 16 -12.50 -1.99 10.58
N THR A 17 -13.32 -1.83 9.55
CA THR A 17 -13.63 -2.91 8.60
C THR A 17 -12.34 -3.44 8.00
N ALA A 18 -12.03 -4.70 8.30
CA ALA A 18 -10.84 -5.34 7.78
C ALA A 18 -11.04 -5.64 6.30
N MET A 19 -10.01 -5.34 5.49
CA MET A 19 -9.98 -5.74 4.09
C MET A 19 -10.09 -7.27 3.96
N PRO A 20 -10.90 -7.79 3.02
CA PRO A 20 -11.00 -9.21 2.71
C PRO A 20 -9.62 -9.85 2.45
N MET A 21 -9.42 -11.10 2.89
CA MET A 21 -8.10 -11.76 2.80
C MET A 21 -7.57 -11.88 1.36
N HIS A 22 -8.46 -12.10 0.38
CA HIS A 22 -8.07 -12.24 -1.02
C HIS A 22 -7.56 -10.91 -1.60
N GLU A 23 -8.26 -9.80 -1.33
CA GLU A 23 -7.81 -8.45 -1.69
C GLU A 23 -6.47 -8.12 -1.05
N ARG A 24 -6.33 -8.39 0.26
CA ARG A 24 -5.07 -8.15 0.98
C ARG A 24 -3.89 -8.91 0.37
N THR A 25 -4.12 -10.14 -0.06
CA THR A 25 -3.11 -10.96 -0.71
C THR A 25 -2.73 -10.38 -2.07
N GLY A 26 -3.71 -9.94 -2.87
CA GLY A 26 -3.48 -9.28 -4.16
C GLY A 26 -2.65 -8.00 -4.04
N VAL A 27 -2.99 -7.14 -3.07
CA VAL A 27 -2.24 -5.90 -2.80
C VAL A 27 -0.79 -6.20 -2.37
N ARG A 28 -0.58 -7.21 -1.51
CA ARG A 28 0.78 -7.62 -1.10
C ARG A 28 1.61 -8.17 -2.26
N ALA A 29 0.98 -8.94 -3.14
CA ALA A 29 1.63 -9.43 -4.36
C ALA A 29 2.04 -8.26 -5.27
N ALA A 30 1.14 -7.28 -5.46
CA ALA A 30 1.44 -6.07 -6.21
C ALA A 30 2.60 -5.27 -5.59
N ALA A 31 2.62 -5.10 -4.27
CA ALA A 31 3.73 -4.44 -3.57
C ALA A 31 5.08 -5.12 -3.88
N ALA A 32 5.16 -6.44 -3.75
CA ALA A 32 6.38 -7.19 -4.05
C ALA A 32 6.78 -7.06 -5.52
N HIS A 33 5.81 -7.07 -6.42
CA HIS A 33 6.03 -6.91 -7.86
C HIS A 33 6.53 -5.51 -8.24
N ALA A 34 6.05 -4.46 -7.57
CA ALA A 34 6.47 -3.07 -7.82
C ALA A 34 7.99 -2.89 -7.74
N ARG A 35 8.66 -3.50 -6.75
CA ARG A 35 10.13 -3.46 -6.62
C ARG A 35 10.87 -4.16 -7.75
N ARG A 36 10.22 -5.07 -8.48
CA ARG A 36 10.78 -5.79 -9.62
C ARG A 36 10.65 -5.00 -10.91
N ILE A 37 9.51 -4.33 -11.13
CA ILE A 37 9.20 -3.59 -12.35
C ILE A 37 9.68 -2.14 -12.34
N TYR A 38 9.78 -1.51 -11.17
CA TYR A 38 10.23 -0.13 -11.00
C TYR A 38 11.52 -0.10 -10.16
N PRO A 39 12.71 -0.12 -10.78
CA PRO A 39 13.96 -0.05 -10.02
C PRO A 39 14.11 1.31 -9.31
N GLY A 40 14.72 1.29 -8.13
CA GLY A 40 15.06 2.51 -7.39
C GLY A 40 13.91 3.09 -6.56
N PRO A 41 13.94 4.40 -6.27
CA PRO A 41 13.04 5.04 -5.30
C PRO A 41 11.55 4.89 -5.61
N LEU A 42 11.17 4.83 -6.90
CA LEU A 42 9.78 4.71 -7.31
C LEU A 42 9.17 3.36 -6.89
N GLY A 43 9.88 2.25 -7.11
CA GLY A 43 9.38 0.92 -6.70
C GLY A 43 9.29 0.78 -5.18
N GLU A 44 10.20 1.43 -4.45
CA GLU A 44 10.17 1.45 -3.00
C GLU A 44 8.99 2.27 -2.46
N LEU A 45 8.68 3.41 -3.07
CA LEU A 45 7.50 4.22 -2.75
C LEU A 45 6.22 3.42 -2.95
N VAL A 46 6.05 2.82 -4.14
CA VAL A 46 4.86 2.02 -4.46
C VAL A 46 4.75 0.81 -3.52
N PHE A 47 5.86 0.13 -3.20
CA PHE A 47 5.87 -0.97 -2.25
C PHE A 47 5.38 -0.54 -0.86
N ARG A 48 5.89 0.58 -0.34
CA ARG A 48 5.51 1.08 0.99
C ARG A 48 4.04 1.46 1.06
N GLU A 49 3.55 2.12 0.03
CA GLU A 49 2.17 2.55 -0.05
C GLU A 49 1.21 1.35 -0.10
N LEU A 50 1.45 0.40 -1.01
CA LEU A 50 0.60 -0.80 -1.13
C LEU A 50 0.68 -1.68 0.14
N ARG A 51 1.85 -1.77 0.78
CA ARG A 51 2.00 -2.52 2.02
C ARG A 51 1.28 -1.85 3.19
N ALA A 52 1.40 -0.54 3.33
CA ALA A 52 0.67 0.22 4.34
C ALA A 52 -0.85 0.06 4.15
N TYR A 53 -1.32 0.14 2.90
CA TYR A 53 -2.72 -0.07 2.59
C TYR A 53 -3.20 -1.50 2.93
N ALA A 54 -2.40 -2.53 2.68
CA ALA A 54 -2.74 -3.90 3.05
C ALA A 54 -2.79 -4.14 4.57
N ASP A 55 -1.96 -3.42 5.33
CA ASP A 55 -1.84 -3.59 6.79
C ASP A 55 -2.84 -2.70 7.56
N PHE A 56 -3.20 -1.55 7.02
CA PHE A 56 -4.03 -0.54 7.71
C PHE A 56 -5.40 -0.29 7.08
N GLY A 57 -5.64 -0.76 5.84
CA GLY A 57 -6.88 -0.53 5.10
C GLY A 57 -7.03 0.90 4.56
N TYR A 58 -8.26 1.28 4.18
CA TYR A 58 -8.67 2.57 3.62
C TYR A 58 -8.54 3.79 4.57
N ARG A 59 -7.55 3.80 5.48
CA ARG A 59 -7.48 4.76 6.58
C ARG A 59 -7.23 6.22 6.17
N ILE A 60 -6.84 6.48 4.91
CA ILE A 60 -6.43 7.83 4.49
C ILE A 60 -7.18 8.32 3.23
N ALA A 61 -7.64 7.44 2.33
CA ALA A 61 -8.39 7.86 1.14
C ALA A 61 -9.34 6.76 0.62
N ASP A 62 -10.54 7.19 0.23
CA ASP A 62 -11.59 6.37 -0.43
C ASP A 62 -11.63 6.66 -1.96
N ASP A 63 -10.56 7.21 -2.51
CA ASP A 63 -10.49 7.74 -3.88
C ASP A 63 -10.21 6.67 -4.95
N GLY A 64 -10.19 5.39 -4.56
CA GLY A 64 -9.98 4.26 -5.47
C GLY A 64 -8.59 4.23 -6.13
N LEU A 65 -7.66 5.08 -5.70
CA LEU A 65 -6.31 5.17 -6.25
C LEU A 65 -5.52 3.88 -6.01
N ILE A 66 -5.55 3.35 -4.78
CA ILE A 66 -4.80 2.15 -4.43
C ILE A 66 -5.28 0.89 -5.18
N PRO A 67 -6.59 0.63 -5.32
CA PRO A 67 -7.08 -0.44 -6.19
C PRO A 67 -6.58 -0.30 -7.64
N ARG A 68 -6.65 0.90 -8.22
CA ARG A 68 -6.19 1.14 -9.60
C ARG A 68 -4.68 0.97 -9.75
N LEU A 69 -3.91 1.46 -8.78
CA LEU A 69 -2.46 1.28 -8.72
C LEU A 69 -2.09 -0.20 -8.62
N THR A 70 -2.80 -0.94 -7.78
CA THR A 70 -2.64 -2.40 -7.63
C THR A 70 -2.85 -3.10 -8.98
N THR A 71 -3.95 -2.79 -9.68
CA THR A 71 -4.23 -3.33 -11.01
C THR A 71 -3.15 -2.97 -12.02
N ALA A 72 -2.72 -1.71 -12.07
CA ALA A 72 -1.70 -1.23 -12.98
C ALA A 72 -0.36 -1.95 -12.75
N VAL A 73 0.09 -2.05 -11.49
CA VAL A 73 1.32 -2.75 -11.13
C VAL A 73 1.27 -4.21 -11.56
N LEU A 74 0.18 -4.93 -11.27
CA LEU A 74 0.04 -6.34 -11.64
C LEU A 74 -0.02 -6.57 -13.15
N ALA A 75 -0.55 -5.61 -13.92
CA ALA A 75 -0.59 -5.68 -15.38
C ALA A 75 0.78 -5.41 -16.03
N THR A 76 1.67 -4.67 -15.36
CA THR A 76 3.00 -4.32 -15.90
C THR A 76 3.91 -5.55 -15.91
N ARG A 77 4.47 -5.86 -17.08
CA ARG A 77 5.54 -6.86 -17.22
C ARG A 77 6.89 -6.24 -16.88
N SER A 78 7.77 -7.01 -16.25
CA SER A 78 9.16 -6.61 -16.03
C SER A 78 9.88 -6.58 -17.37
N ASP A 79 10.05 -5.39 -17.95
CA ASP A 79 10.81 -5.18 -19.19
C ASP A 79 12.32 -5.11 -18.89
N ARG A 80 12.80 -6.00 -18.00
CA ARG A 80 14.23 -6.08 -17.71
C ARG A 80 14.90 -6.64 -18.97
N PRO A 81 15.78 -5.89 -19.67
CA PRO A 81 16.56 -6.47 -20.75
C PRO A 81 17.33 -7.66 -20.16
N ALA A 82 17.24 -8.81 -20.82
CA ALA A 82 18.03 -9.98 -20.44
C ALA A 82 19.49 -9.55 -20.37
N GLU A 83 20.09 -9.59 -19.17
CA GLU A 83 21.54 -9.39 -19.08
C GLU A 83 22.19 -10.52 -19.91
N PRO A 84 23.01 -10.18 -20.93
CA PRO A 84 23.77 -11.21 -21.63
C PRO A 84 24.69 -11.89 -20.61
N GLY A 85 24.67 -13.21 -20.64
CA GLY A 85 25.23 -14.09 -19.61
C GLY A 85 26.63 -13.68 -19.13
N ARG A 86 26.82 -13.83 -17.82
CA ARG A 86 28.15 -14.01 -17.23
C ARG A 86 28.75 -15.33 -17.66
#